data_AF-A0A7J6HHH9-F1
#
_entry.id   AF-A0A7J6HHH9-F1
#
_cell.length_a   1.000
_cell.length_b   1.000
_cell.length_c   1.000
_cell.angle_alpha   90.00
_cell.angle_beta   90.00
_cell.angle_gamma   90.00
#
_symmetry.space_group_name_H-M   'P 1'
#
loop_
_entity.id
_entity.type
_entity.pdbx_description
1 polymer ?
#
loop_
_entity_poly.entity_id
_entity_poly.type
_entity_poly.pdbx_seq_one_letter_code
_entity_poly.pdbx_strand_id
1 'polypeptide(L)'
;MGASPFSTWRYLVHHGVVTEVNQFKKNSKHYNNNAYIIKSDPHSIMDEVYMNGPIELSFTIYELLANQMGWDGYFMIRRGTNECGIEDDMVAGLLSK
;
A
#
# COMPACT_ATOMS: atom_id res chain seq x y z
N MET A 1 17.86 -5.64 4.31
CA MET A 1 17.34 -4.33 4.76
C MET A 1 16.49 -3.78 3.63
N GLY A 2 15.17 -3.98 3.68
CA GLY A 2 14.23 -3.48 2.66
C GLY A 2 13.79 -2.06 2.96
N ALA A 3 13.19 -1.38 1.99
CA ALA A 3 12.53 -0.10 2.21
C ALA A 3 11.23 -0.30 3.00
N SER A 4 10.93 0.60 3.95
CA SER A 4 9.65 0.60 4.67
C SER A 4 8.59 1.30 3.80
N PRO A 5 7.38 0.74 3.63
CA PRO A 5 6.28 1.40 2.91
C PRO A 5 6.06 2.84 3.38
N PHE A 6 6.12 3.09 4.70
CA PHE A 6 5.96 4.42 5.27
C PHE A 6 7.00 5.44 4.74
N SER A 7 8.26 5.01 4.55
CA SER A 7 9.31 5.86 4.00
C SER A 7 9.06 6.21 2.53
N THR A 8 8.54 5.26 1.76
CA THR A 8 8.14 5.46 0.35
C THR A 8 6.97 6.44 0.27
N TRP A 9 5.92 6.24 1.06
CA TRP A 9 4.76 7.14 1.08
C TRP A 9 5.11 8.57 1.51
N ARG A 10 6.01 8.72 2.50
CA ARG A 10 6.52 10.03 2.90
C ARG A 10 7.26 10.72 1.76
N TYR A 11 8.05 9.98 0.98
CA TYR A 11 8.72 10.52 -0.19
C TYR A 11 7.70 11.03 -1.23
N LEU A 12 6.64 10.25 -1.49
CA LEU A 12 5.58 10.61 -2.45
C LEU A 12 4.81 11.86 -2.04
N VAL A 13 4.49 12.02 -0.76
CA VAL A 13 3.85 13.23 -0.22
C VAL A 13 4.71 14.46 -0.47
N HIS A 14 6.03 14.36 -0.29
CA HIS A 14 6.94 15.49 -0.46
C HIS A 14 7.31 15.79 -1.92
N HIS A 15 7.42 14.79 -2.79
CA HIS A 15 8.02 14.95 -4.13
C HIS A 15 7.04 14.75 -5.29
N GLY A 16 5.88 14.16 -5.02
CA GLY A 16 4.86 13.82 -6.01
C GLY A 16 5.26 12.64 -6.92
N VAL A 17 4.27 12.01 -7.54
CA VAL A 17 4.47 10.99 -8.60
C VAL A 17 4.19 11.63 -9.95
N VAL A 18 5.11 11.50 -10.89
CA VAL A 18 4.89 11.88 -12.28
C VAL A 18 4.00 10.82 -12.92
N THR A 19 2.77 11.14 -13.29
CA THR A 19 1.89 10.24 -14.04
C THR A 19 1.87 10.65 -15.51
N GLU A 20 2.69 10.03 -16.35
CA GLU A 20 2.50 9.89 -17.80
C GLU A 20 3.72 9.18 -18.40
N VAL A 21 3.50 8.44 -19.49
CA VAL A 21 4.55 7.82 -20.33
C VAL A 21 5.51 8.86 -20.94
N ASN A 22 5.23 10.16 -20.77
CA ASN A 22 6.06 11.27 -21.20
C ASN A 22 6.55 12.10 -20.00
N GLN A 23 7.69 11.64 -19.48
CA GLN A 23 8.49 12.11 -18.35
C GLN A 23 8.85 13.62 -18.38
N PHE A 24 8.59 14.31 -19.49
CA PHE A 24 9.05 15.67 -19.78
C PHE A 24 8.03 16.78 -19.45
N LYS A 25 6.78 16.46 -19.11
CA LYS A 25 5.81 17.46 -18.65
C LYS A 25 5.92 17.65 -17.13
N LYS A 26 6.44 18.81 -16.70
CA LYS A 26 6.50 19.21 -15.28
C LYS A 26 5.12 19.23 -14.58
N ASN A 27 4.03 19.27 -15.34
CA ASN A 27 2.66 19.42 -14.83
C ASN A 27 1.95 18.09 -14.55
N SER A 28 2.57 16.93 -14.80
CA SER A 28 1.96 15.62 -14.51
C SER A 28 2.35 15.05 -13.14
N LYS A 29 2.91 15.89 -12.24
CA LYS A 29 3.19 15.48 -10.87
C LYS A 29 1.92 15.55 -10.03
N HIS A 30 1.41 14.40 -9.62
CA HIS A 30 0.35 14.27 -8.65
C HIS A 30 0.96 14.15 -7.25
N TYR A 31 0.51 15.01 -6.34
CA TYR A 31 0.92 15.00 -4.95
C TYR A 31 -0.15 14.32 -4.12
N ASN A 32 0.30 13.61 -3.08
CA ASN A 32 -0.56 13.08 -2.06
C ASN A 32 -0.58 14.09 -0.90
N ASN A 33 -1.77 14.39 -0.35
CA ASN A 33 -1.88 15.37 0.72
C ASN A 33 -1.30 14.87 2.04
N ASN A 34 -1.44 13.58 2.31
CA ASN A 34 -0.87 12.97 3.51
C ASN A 34 -0.83 11.44 3.39
N ALA A 35 0.13 10.82 4.09
CA ALA A 35 0.20 9.37 4.29
C ALA A 35 0.02 9.05 5.77
N TYR A 36 -0.75 8.00 6.08
CA TYR A 36 -1.04 7.59 7.45
C TYR A 36 -1.03 6.07 7.60
N ILE A 37 -0.78 5.65 8.83
CA ILE A 37 -0.82 4.24 9.24
C ILE A 37 -2.24 3.93 9.72
N ILE A 38 -2.80 2.83 9.24
CA ILE A 38 -4.11 2.33 9.68
C ILE A 38 -3.89 1.47 10.92
N LYS A 39 -4.88 1.44 11.83
CA LYS A 39 -4.80 0.57 13.01
C LYS A 39 -4.82 -0.90 12.61
N SER A 40 -4.06 -1.72 13.33
CA SER A 40 -4.00 -3.19 13.22
C SER A 40 -5.26 -3.90 13.71
N ASP A 41 -6.43 -3.36 13.38
CA ASP A 41 -7.73 -3.94 13.64
C ASP A 41 -8.41 -4.29 12.30
N PRO A 42 -8.86 -5.54 12.10
CA PRO A 42 -9.45 -5.95 10.83
C PRO A 42 -10.63 -5.09 10.37
N HIS A 43 -11.44 -4.57 11.30
CA HIS A 43 -12.57 -3.71 10.93
C HIS A 43 -12.08 -2.35 10.42
N SER A 44 -11.11 -1.75 11.09
CA SER A 44 -10.47 -0.51 10.67
C SER A 44 -9.84 -0.61 9.27
N ILE A 45 -9.21 -1.75 8.96
CA ILE A 45 -8.64 -2.03 7.63
C ILE A 45 -9.74 -2.14 6.57
N MET A 46 -10.80 -2.90 6.86
CA MET A 46 -11.90 -3.09 5.92
C MET A 46 -12.65 -1.79 5.65
N ASP A 47 -12.89 -0.98 6.68
CA ASP A 47 -13.55 0.32 6.56
C ASP A 47 -12.75 1.27 5.67
N GLU A 48 -11.42 1.28 5.82
CA GLU A 48 -10.53 2.07 4.97
C GLU A 48 -10.61 1.63 3.50
N VAL A 49 -10.50 0.33 3.26
CA VAL A 49 -10.57 -0.22 1.89
C VAL A 49 -11.93 0.08 1.25
N TYR A 50 -13.01 0.01 2.03
CA TYR A 50 -14.36 0.27 1.55
C TYR A 50 -14.61 1.75 1.22
N MET A 51 -14.14 2.66 2.08
CA MET A 51 -14.43 4.10 1.95
C MET A 51 -13.43 4.84 1.05
N ASN A 52 -12.15 4.45 1.10
CA ASN A 52 -11.04 5.19 0.50
C ASN A 52 -10.31 4.40 -0.61
N GLY A 53 -10.59 3.10 -0.77
CA GLY A 53 -10.06 2.28 -1.85
C GLY A 53 -8.77 1.52 -1.49
N PRO A 54 -7.98 1.08 -2.49
CA PRO A 54 -6.83 0.20 -2.26
C PRO A 54 -5.78 0.81 -1.32
N ILE A 55 -5.21 -0.05 -0.46
CA ILE A 55 -4.16 0.29 0.50
C ILE A 55 -2.85 -0.45 0.16
N GLU A 56 -1.70 0.06 0.59
CA GLU A 56 -0.42 -0.63 0.49
C GLU A 56 -0.04 -1.27 1.83
N LEU A 57 0.52 -2.47 1.78
CA LEU A 57 0.92 -3.23 2.97
C LEU A 57 2.22 -4.00 2.73
N SER A 58 2.89 -4.34 3.83
CA SER A 58 4.08 -5.19 3.83
C SER A 58 3.82 -6.42 4.69
N PHE A 59 4.29 -7.58 4.25
CA PHE A 59 4.17 -8.83 5.00
C PHE A 59 5.38 -9.72 4.73
N THR A 60 5.58 -10.73 5.57
CA THR A 60 6.71 -11.66 5.42
C THR A 60 6.34 -12.80 4.48
N ILE A 61 7.10 -12.97 3.39
CA ILE A 61 6.92 -14.07 2.44
C ILE A 61 7.70 -15.31 2.93
N TYR A 62 6.99 -16.43 3.04
CA TYR A 62 7.62 -17.76 3.15
C TYR A 62 7.71 -18.42 1.78
N GLU A 63 8.69 -19.29 1.57
CA GLU A 63 8.96 -19.98 0.28
C GLU A 63 7.71 -20.68 -0.31
N LEU A 64 6.79 -21.13 0.55
CA LEU A 64 5.54 -21.76 0.14
C LEU A 64 4.58 -20.80 -0.59
N LEU A 65 4.56 -19.51 -0.23
CA LEU A 65 3.71 -18.47 -0.83
C LEU A 65 4.28 -17.96 -2.16
N ALA A 66 5.60 -17.92 -2.30
CA ALA A 66 6.27 -17.50 -3.54
C ALA A 66 5.93 -18.41 -4.74
N ASN A 67 5.64 -19.68 -4.47
CA ASN A 67 5.24 -20.66 -5.49
C ASN A 67 3.71 -20.71 -5.72
N GLN A 68 2.93 -19.94 -4.95
CA GLN A 68 1.45 -19.92 -4.95
C GLN A 68 0.86 -18.65 -5.58
N MET A 69 1.62 -17.97 -6.44
CA MET A 69 1.11 -16.88 -7.28
C MET A 69 0.21 -17.48 -8.38
N GLY A 70 -0.94 -18.01 -7.98
CA GLY A 70 -1.69 -19.00 -8.75
C GLY A 70 -2.85 -18.43 -9.59
N TRP A 71 -3.38 -17.25 -9.24
CA TRP A 71 -4.61 -16.72 -9.86
C TRP A 71 -4.36 -15.34 -10.47
N ASP A 72 -3.89 -15.27 -11.71
CA ASP A 72 -3.67 -13.99 -12.42
C ASP A 72 -2.82 -12.97 -11.63
N GLY A 73 -1.82 -13.48 -10.88
CA GLY A 73 -0.95 -12.67 -10.01
C GLY A 73 -1.48 -12.38 -8.60
N TYR A 74 -2.70 -12.83 -8.27
CA TYR A 74 -3.29 -12.69 -6.94
C TYR A 74 -3.08 -13.94 -6.08
N PHE A 75 -3.06 -13.73 -4.76
CA PHE A 75 -3.06 -14.77 -3.74
C PHE A 75 -4.08 -14.44 -2.65
N MET A 76 -4.60 -15.47 -1.97
CA MET A 76 -5.51 -15.32 -0.84
C MET A 76 -4.75 -15.61 0.46
N ILE A 77 -5.03 -14.83 1.50
CA ILE A 77 -4.45 -14.97 2.84
C ILE A 77 -5.55 -14.87 3.89
N ARG A 78 -5.34 -15.50 5.06
CA ARG A 78 -6.31 -15.49 6.15
C ARG A 78 -6.40 -14.09 6.77
N ARG A 79 -7.63 -13.58 6.92
CA ARG A 79 -7.96 -12.31 7.58
C ARG A 79 -8.24 -12.52 9.07
N GLY A 80 -7.88 -11.55 9.91
CA GLY A 80 -8.24 -11.48 11.33
C GLY A 80 -7.36 -12.30 12.25
N THR A 81 -6.28 -12.89 11.73
CA THR A 81 -5.29 -13.64 12.50
C THR A 81 -3.90 -12.99 12.44
N ASN A 82 -3.79 -11.80 11.84
CA ASN A 82 -2.50 -11.15 11.55
C ASN A 82 -1.47 -12.11 10.92
N GLU A 83 -1.92 -12.91 9.94
CA GLU A 83 -1.09 -13.93 9.31
C GLU A 83 0.12 -13.28 8.63
N CYS A 84 1.34 -13.71 8.97
CA CYS A 84 2.59 -13.15 8.44
C CYS A 84 2.79 -11.64 8.67
N GLY A 85 2.10 -11.05 9.67
CA GLY A 85 2.18 -9.61 9.99
C GLY A 85 1.41 -8.72 9.02
N ILE A 86 0.50 -9.27 8.21
CA ILE A 86 -0.19 -8.52 7.16
C ILE A 86 -1.11 -7.39 7.70
N GLU A 87 -1.48 -7.45 8.98
CA GLU A 87 -2.32 -6.46 9.65
C GLU A 87 -1.50 -5.49 10.53
N ASP A 88 -0.16 -5.55 10.50
CA ASP A 88 0.71 -4.70 11.34
C ASP A 88 1.09 -3.36 10.67
N ASP A 89 1.45 -3.38 9.39
CA ASP A 89 2.08 -2.25 8.70
C ASP A 89 1.28 -1.78 7.47
N MET A 90 -0.01 -1.48 7.64
CA MET A 90 -0.82 -0.92 6.56
C MET A 90 -0.64 0.60 6.45
N VAL A 91 -0.36 1.07 5.23
CA VAL A 91 -0.21 2.49 4.92
C VAL A 91 -1.18 2.88 3.81
N ALA A 92 -1.87 4.00 4.02
CA ALA A 92 -2.76 4.60 3.04
C ALA A 92 -2.40 6.07 2.80
N GLY A 93 -2.95 6.62 1.72
CA GLY A 93 -2.70 7.99 1.29
C GLY A 93 -3.92 8.60 0.62
N LEU A 94 -4.25 9.84 0.98
CA LEU A 94 -5.35 10.59 0.39
C LEU A 94 -4.85 11.61 -0.63
N LEU A 95 -5.13 11.38 -1.90
CA LEU A 95 -4.80 12.30 -2.98
C LEU A 95 -5.48 13.66 -2.75
N SER A 96 -4.76 14.77 -2.97
CA SER A 96 -5.41 16.07 -3.18
C SER A 96 -6.32 15.97 -4.41
N LYS A 97 -7.59 16.35 -4.24
CA LYS A 97 -8.45 16.73 -5.36
C LYS A 97 -7.94 17.99 -6.04
#